data_AF-A0A2V9Z7A8-F1
#
_entry.id   AF-A0A2V9Z7A8-F1
#
_cell.length_a   1.000
_cell.length_b   1.000
_cell.length_c   1.000
_cell.angle_alpha   90.00
_cell.angle_beta   90.00
_cell.angle_gamma   90.00
#
_symmetry.space_group_name_H-M   'P 1'
#
loop_
_entity.id
_entity.type
_entity.pdbx_description
1 polymer ?
#
loop_
_entity_poly.entity_id
_entity_poly.type
_entity_poly.pdbx_seq_one_letter_code
_entity_poly.pdbx_strand_id
1 'polypeptide(L)'
;MHTLVSTPDPVTSKAARFLLPSITDLIFILLLIAFTYGTLSSRLLWDGDIGWHIRDGQNIIAAHAIPHADAFSATMGGKPWYAWEWLDL
;
A
#
# COMPACT_ATOMS: atom_id res chain seq x y z
N MET A 1 13.95 16.15 -60.25
CA MET A 1 14.56 15.30 -59.22
C MET A 1 14.30 15.95 -57.86
N HIS A 2 13.29 15.48 -57.12
CA HIS A 2 12.98 15.93 -55.76
C HIS A 2 13.31 14.75 -54.83
N THR A 3 14.37 14.87 -54.04
CA THR A 3 14.84 13.83 -53.12
C THR A 3 14.00 13.91 -51.84
N LEU A 4 13.18 12.89 -51.57
CA LEU A 4 12.45 12.79 -50.31
C LEU A 4 13.43 12.41 -49.21
N VAL A 5 13.79 13.38 -48.36
CA VAL A 5 14.46 13.11 -47.08
C VAL A 5 13.41 12.47 -46.16
N SER A 6 13.52 11.17 -45.94
CA SER A 6 12.78 10.47 -44.89
C SER A 6 13.39 10.87 -43.54
N THR A 7 12.73 11.77 -42.82
CA THR A 7 13.02 11.99 -41.39
C THR A 7 12.78 10.67 -40.65
N PRO A 8 13.72 10.18 -39.82
CA PRO A 8 13.46 9.02 -39.00
C PRO A 8 12.30 9.35 -38.06
N ASP A 9 11.24 8.54 -38.11
CA ASP A 9 10.12 8.66 -37.18
C ASP A 9 10.66 8.59 -35.75
N PRO A 10 10.11 9.36 -34.79
CA PRO A 10 10.52 9.27 -33.40
C PRO A 10 10.11 7.88 -32.87
N VAL A 11 11.02 6.92 -33.00
CA VAL A 11 10.91 5.57 -32.44
C VAL A 11 11.02 5.66 -30.92
N THR A 12 10.01 6.24 -30.28
CA THR A 12 9.65 5.83 -28.92
C THR A 12 8.72 4.63 -29.11
N SER A 13 9.33 3.48 -29.37
CA SER A 13 8.60 2.23 -29.56
C SER A 13 7.72 1.98 -28.32
N LYS A 14 6.47 1.55 -28.52
CA LYS A 14 5.56 1.18 -27.42
C LYS A 14 6.21 0.22 -26.41
N ALA A 15 7.13 -0.62 -26.89
CA ALA A 15 7.91 -1.54 -26.06
C ALA A 15 8.85 -0.82 -25.09
N ALA A 16 9.52 0.27 -25.51
CA ALA A 16 10.37 1.06 -24.62
C ALA A 16 9.55 1.72 -23.49
N ARG A 17 8.32 2.16 -23.80
CA ARG A 17 7.38 2.73 -22.82
C ARG A 17 6.83 1.70 -21.83
N PHE A 18 6.89 0.41 -22.16
CA PHE A 18 6.46 -0.69 -21.29
C PHE A 18 7.60 -1.20 -20.38
N LEU A 19 8.85 -0.95 -20.78
CA LEU A 19 10.05 -1.41 -20.06
C LEU A 19 10.67 -0.33 -19.17
N LEU A 20 10.42 0.95 -19.46
CA LEU A 20 10.92 2.07 -18.66
C LEU A 20 9.86 2.47 -17.63
N PRO A 21 10.18 2.42 -16.32
CA PRO A 21 9.26 2.88 -15.29
C PRO A 21 8.95 4.37 -15.49
N SER A 22 7.68 4.73 -15.31
CA SER A 22 7.28 6.13 -15.32
C SER A 22 7.80 6.85 -14.07
N ILE A 23 7.78 8.18 -14.09
CA ILE A 23 8.12 8.98 -12.90
C ILE A 23 7.21 8.59 -11.72
N THR A 24 5.94 8.29 -11.98
CA THR A 24 4.99 7.81 -10.96
C THR A 24 5.44 6.48 -10.36
N ASP A 25 5.92 5.54 -11.18
CA ASP A 25 6.43 4.25 -10.68
C ASP A 25 7.68 4.44 -9.83
N LEU A 26 8.58 5.33 -10.24
CA LEU A 26 9.78 5.65 -9.45
C LEU A 26 9.43 6.30 -8.11
N ILE A 27 8.47 7.22 -8.10
CA ILE A 27 7.96 7.83 -6.86
C ILE A 27 7.33 6.76 -5.97
N PHE A 28 6.47 5.90 -6.53
CA PHE A 28 5.83 4.82 -5.78
C PHE A 28 6.86 3.86 -5.16
N ILE A 29 7.85 3.41 -5.94
CA ILE A 29 8.92 2.52 -5.46
C ILE A 29 9.73 3.21 -4.36
N LEU A 30 10.07 4.50 -4.53
CA LEU A 30 10.81 5.25 -3.52
C LEU A 30 10.02 5.36 -2.21
N LEU A 31 8.72 5.69 -2.29
CA LEU A 31 7.84 5.73 -1.13
C LEU A 31 7.73 4.36 -0.47
N LEU A 32 7.50 3.30 -1.25
CA LEU A 32 7.42 1.94 -0.75
C LEU A 32 8.69 1.55 0.01
N ILE A 33 9.88 1.83 -0.53
CA ILE A 33 11.16 1.57 0.14
C ILE A 33 11.28 2.42 1.41
N ALA A 34 10.94 3.71 1.36
CA ALA A 34 11.03 4.61 2.50
C ALA A 34 10.16 4.16 3.69
N PHE A 35 8.95 3.66 3.39
CA PHE A 35 7.97 3.16 4.36
C PHE A 35 8.20 1.71 4.82
N THR A 36 8.91 0.89 4.06
CA THR A 36 9.18 -0.51 4.46
C THR A 36 10.56 -0.72 5.10
N TYR A 37 11.58 -0.04 4.58
CA TYR A 37 12.98 -0.22 5.00
C TYR A 37 13.70 1.09 5.33
N GLY A 38 13.08 2.24 5.04
CA GLY A 38 13.67 3.55 5.26
C GLY A 38 13.35 4.15 6.62
N THR A 39 13.64 5.45 6.76
CA THR A 39 13.43 6.23 7.97
C THR A 39 11.96 6.40 8.35
N LEU A 40 11.02 6.12 7.43
CA LEU A 40 9.58 6.16 7.68
C LEU A 40 9.02 4.79 8.10
N SER A 41 9.84 3.74 8.17
CA SER A 41 9.38 2.39 8.56
C SER A 41 8.72 2.35 9.94
N SER A 42 9.27 3.07 10.92
CA SER A 42 8.67 3.16 12.25
C SER A 42 7.37 3.96 12.28
N ARG A 43 7.08 4.76 11.25
CA ARG A 43 5.82 5.51 11.15
C ARG A 43 4.65 4.64 10.74
N LEU A 44 4.90 3.54 10.02
CA LEU A 44 3.86 2.61 9.56
C LEU A 44 3.14 1.88 10.71
N LEU A 45 3.78 1.80 11.88
CA LEU A 45 3.29 1.09 13.07
C LEU A 45 3.12 2.04 14.26
N TRP A 46 2.98 3.34 13.98
CA TRP A 46 2.83 4.39 15.00
C TRP A 46 1.40 4.92 15.04
N ASP A 47 0.42 4.11 14.67
CA ASP A 47 -0.94 4.29 15.16
C ASP A 47 -1.03 3.73 16.61
N GLY A 48 -1.98 4.23 17.39
CA GLY A 48 -2.10 3.90 18.83
C GLY A 48 -2.71 2.51 19.07
N ASP A 49 -3.25 1.91 18.02
CA ASP A 49 -4.15 0.79 17.97
C ASP A 49 -3.55 -0.41 17.22
N ILE A 50 -2.29 -0.32 16.79
CA ILE A 50 -1.58 -1.36 16.01
C ILE A 50 -1.50 -2.67 16.78
N GLY A 51 -1.39 -2.58 18.11
CA GLY A 51 -1.42 -3.74 19.00
C GLY A 51 -2.77 -4.45 18.96
N TRP A 52 -3.87 -3.70 18.84
CA TRP A 52 -5.21 -4.26 18.68
C TRP A 52 -5.37 -4.90 17.30
N HIS A 53 -4.92 -4.25 16.22
CA HIS A 53 -4.94 -4.84 14.88
C HIS A 53 -4.17 -6.16 14.80
N ILE A 54 -2.97 -6.21 15.36
CA ILE A 54 -2.15 -7.44 15.39
C ILE A 54 -2.88 -8.54 16.17
N ARG A 55 -3.47 -8.21 17.32
CA ARG A 55 -4.17 -9.19 18.15
C ARG A 55 -5.46 -9.68 17.50
N ASP A 56 -6.23 -8.80 16.87
CA ASP A 56 -7.42 -9.16 16.09
C ASP A 56 -7.04 -10.09 14.93
N GLY A 57 -5.97 -9.79 14.20
CA GLY A 57 -5.45 -10.65 13.14
C GLY A 57 -5.07 -12.05 13.65
N GLN A 58 -4.40 -12.12 14.80
CA GLN A 58 -4.08 -13.39 15.45
C GLN A 58 -5.35 -14.18 15.83
N ASN A 59 -6.37 -13.51 16.37
CA ASN A 59 -7.63 -14.14 16.74
C ASN A 59 -8.39 -14.66 15.52
N ILE A 60 -8.41 -13.89 14.42
CA ILE A 60 -9.03 -14.30 13.15
C ILE A 60 -8.35 -15.56 12.61
N ILE A 61 -7.02 -15.57 12.56
CA ILE A 61 -6.26 -16.74 12.08
C ILE A 61 -6.49 -17.94 13.00
N ALA A 62 -6.51 -17.75 14.31
CA ALA A 62 -6.69 -18.85 15.26
C ALA A 62 -8.12 -19.43 15.24
N ALA A 63 -9.14 -18.58 15.11
CA ALA A 63 -10.54 -19.00 15.12
C ALA A 63 -11.09 -19.31 13.72
N HIS A 64 -10.37 -18.93 12.66
CA HIS A 64 -10.87 -18.85 11.28
C HIS A 64 -12.22 -18.13 11.19
N ALA A 65 -12.40 -17.07 11.99
CA ALA A 65 -13.65 -16.33 12.10
C ALA A 65 -13.38 -14.84 12.32
N ILE A 66 -14.27 -14.00 11.79
CA ILE A 66 -14.20 -12.55 11.97
C ILE A 66 -14.79 -12.20 13.35
N PRO A 67 -14.20 -11.27 14.12
CA PRO A 67 -14.76 -10.84 15.39
C PRO A 67 -16.14 -10.22 15.18
N HIS A 68 -17.10 -10.60 16.02
CA HIS A 68 -18.43 -9.99 16.03
C HIS A 68 -18.57 -8.91 17.11
N ALA A 69 -17.65 -8.86 18.06
CA ALA A 69 -17.66 -7.90 19.15
C ALA A 69 -16.26 -7.34 19.42
N ASP A 70 -16.21 -6.07 19.81
CA ASP A 70 -14.98 -5.37 20.18
C ASP A 70 -14.45 -5.90 21.51
N ALA A 71 -13.25 -6.50 21.49
CA ALA A 71 -12.64 -7.14 22.66
C ALA A 71 -11.68 -6.21 23.43
N PHE A 72 -11.24 -5.11 22.82
CA PHE A 72 -10.08 -4.34 23.32
C PHE A 72 -10.42 -2.90 23.69
N SER A 73 -11.53 -2.36 23.19
CA SER A 73 -11.96 -1.00 23.54
C SER A 73 -12.35 -0.89 25.02
N ALA A 74 -11.79 0.11 25.68
CA ALA A 74 -12.08 0.42 27.07
C ALA A 74 -13.53 0.92 27.29
N THR A 75 -14.14 1.56 26.29
CA THR A 75 -15.48 2.16 26.39
C THR A 75 -16.54 1.41 25.57
N MET A 76 -16.13 0.68 24.53
CA MET A 76 -17.01 -0.03 23.60
C MET A 76 -16.86 -1.56 23.65
N GLY A 77 -16.16 -2.09 24.66
CA GLY A 77 -16.02 -3.53 24.86
C GLY A 77 -17.35 -4.28 24.81
N GLY A 78 -17.42 -5.34 24.02
CA GLY A 78 -18.59 -6.19 23.81
C GLY A 78 -19.64 -5.64 22.82
N LYS A 79 -19.46 -4.42 22.30
CA LYS A 79 -20.30 -3.87 21.21
C LYS A 79 -19.96 -4.53 19.87
N PRO A 80 -20.84 -4.47 18.86
CA PRO A 80 -20.52 -4.99 17.53
C PRO A 80 -19.19 -4.46 17.01
N TRP A 81 -18.35 -5.37 16.50
CA TRP A 81 -17.03 -5.04 15.97
C TRP A 81 -17.14 -4.40 14.57
N TYR A 82 -16.25 -3.46 14.28
CA TYR A 82 -16.14 -2.82 12.99
C TYR A 82 -14.68 -2.51 12.67
N ALA A 83 -14.32 -2.59 11.40
CA ALA A 83 -12.96 -2.43 10.90
C ALA A 83 -12.62 -1.01 10.44
N TRP A 84 -13.12 0.04 11.12
CA TRP A 84 -13.02 1.43 10.62
C TRP A 84 -11.58 1.98 10.55
N GLU A 85 -10.66 1.51 11.39
CA GLU A 85 -9.26 1.99 11.44
C GLU A 85 -8.27 1.12 10.63
N TRP A 86 -8.73 0.04 9.99
CA TRP A 86 -7.85 -0.93 9.32
C TRP A 86 -7.13 -0.39 8.06
N LEU A 87 -7.54 0.77 7.56
CA LEU A 87 -7.00 1.42 6.37
C LEU A 87 -6.51 2.84 6.64
N ASP A 88 -6.49 3.25 7.91
CA ASP A 88 -5.92 4.52 8.31
C ASP A 88 -4.39 4.40 8.27
N LEU A 89 -3.75 5.32 7.53
CA LEU A 89 -2.31 5.38 7.24
C LEU A 89 -1.63 6.50 8.03
#